data_AF-A0A0T9LRN6-F1
#
_entry.id   AF-A0A0T9LRN6-F1
#
_cell.length_a   1.000
_cell.length_b   1.000
_cell.length_c   1.000
_cell.angle_alpha   90.00
_cell.angle_beta   90.00
_cell.angle_gamma   90.00
#
_symmetry.space_group_name_H-M   'P 1'
#
loop_
_entity.id
_entity.type
_entity.pdbx_description
1 polymer ?
#
loop_
_entity_poly.entity_id
_entity_poly.type
_entity_poly.pdbx_seq_one_letter_code
_entity_poly.pdbx_strand_id
1 'polypeptide(L)'
;MSIETKFWVHPDGWVYVGDYIEGAREATKEDINTLPTVLNRLSTEYKSDISSLNDSYLSALVNDGINETAKLQVVRNQIADRKAKYATDVAAAKAAHA
;
A
#
# COMPACT_ATOMS: atom_id res chain seq x y z
N MET A 1 -12.54 -15.93 6.68
CA MET A 1 -13.46 -14.90 7.21
C MET A 1 -12.87 -13.56 6.79
N SER A 2 -13.44 -12.89 5.77
CA SER A 2 -12.98 -11.54 5.42
C SER A 2 -13.54 -10.58 6.46
N ILE A 3 -12.67 -10.06 7.31
CA ILE A 3 -13.01 -8.97 8.23
C ILE A 3 -13.07 -7.70 7.38
N GLU A 4 -14.27 -7.19 7.15
CA GLU A 4 -14.46 -5.92 6.48
C GLU A 4 -13.93 -4.81 7.39
N THR A 5 -12.86 -4.15 6.98
CA THR A 5 -12.25 -3.06 7.74
C THR A 5 -13.18 -1.84 7.70
N LYS A 6 -13.80 -1.52 8.84
CA LYS A 6 -14.65 -0.33 8.98
C LYS A 6 -13.83 0.89 9.41
N PHE A 7 -14.30 2.05 8.99
CA PHE A 7 -13.70 3.35 9.29
C PHE A 7 -14.71 4.23 10.00
N TRP A 8 -14.26 5.03 10.96
CA TRP A 8 -15.11 5.84 11.82
C TRP A 8 -14.60 7.28 11.89
N VAL A 9 -15.48 8.25 11.67
CA VAL A 9 -15.20 9.69 11.84
C VAL A 9 -15.65 10.11 13.22
N HIS A 10 -14.71 10.53 14.05
CA HIS A 10 -14.99 11.03 15.39
C HIS A 10 -15.22 12.57 15.36
N PRO A 11 -15.95 13.16 16.33
CA PRO A 11 -16.20 14.60 16.36
C PRO A 11 -14.96 15.50 16.43
N ASP A 12 -13.78 14.95 16.74
CA ASP A 12 -12.49 15.65 16.70
C ASP A 12 -11.92 15.82 15.28
N GLY A 13 -12.57 15.26 14.26
CA GLY A 13 -12.17 15.34 12.85
C GLY A 13 -11.22 14.24 12.40
N TRP A 14 -10.85 13.28 13.26
CA TRP A 14 -10.00 12.16 12.89
C TRP A 14 -10.81 10.96 12.38
N VAL A 15 -10.19 10.23 11.44
CA VAL A 15 -10.72 8.96 10.90
C VAL A 15 -9.94 7.80 11.52
N TYR A 16 -10.67 6.91 12.19
CA TYR A 16 -10.12 5.72 12.86
C TYR A 16 -10.49 4.45 12.10
N VAL A 17 -9.70 3.39 12.28
CA VAL A 17 -9.85 2.10 11.60
C VAL A 17 -10.12 1.02 12.64
N GLY A 18 -11.16 0.19 12.44
CA GLY A 18 -11.44 -0.98 13.29
C GLY A 18 -12.86 -0.99 13.88
N ASP A 19 -12.96 -1.38 15.15
CA ASP A 19 -14.22 -1.51 15.87
C ASP A 19 -14.93 -0.16 16.07
N TYR A 20 -16.24 -0.22 16.35
CA TYR A 20 -17.05 0.97 16.62
C TYR A 20 -16.45 1.83 17.73
N ILE A 21 -16.38 3.12 17.49
CA ILE A 21 -15.96 4.13 18.45
C ILE A 21 -17.20 4.89 18.91
N GLU A 22 -17.40 4.96 20.23
CA GLU A 22 -18.53 5.67 20.81
C GLU A 22 -18.54 7.15 20.38
N GLY A 23 -19.68 7.61 19.85
CA GLY A 23 -19.85 8.97 19.37
C GLY A 23 -19.27 9.24 17.97
N ALA A 24 -18.65 8.24 17.33
CA ALA A 24 -18.22 8.33 15.95
C ALA A 24 -19.31 7.86 14.98
N ARG A 25 -19.36 8.47 13.79
CA ARG A 25 -20.17 7.96 12.67
C ARG A 25 -19.32 7.12 11.75
N GLU A 26 -19.92 6.21 11.00
CA GLU A 26 -19.21 5.49 9.95
C GLU A 26 -18.67 6.48 8.90
N ALA A 27 -17.43 6.28 8.48
CA ALA A 27 -16.75 7.15 7.54
C ALA A 27 -17.26 6.90 6.13
N THR A 28 -17.53 7.97 5.40
CA THR A 28 -17.84 7.90 3.98
C THR A 28 -16.55 7.71 3.18
N LYS A 29 -16.68 7.31 1.90
CA LYS A 29 -15.51 7.25 0.99
C LYS A 29 -14.79 8.60 0.85
N GLU A 30 -15.52 9.70 0.99
CA GLU A 30 -14.95 11.05 0.93
C GLU A 30 -14.14 11.37 2.19
N ASP A 31 -14.68 11.03 3.37
CA ASP A 31 -13.95 11.17 4.65
C ASP A 31 -12.64 10.35 4.66
N ILE A 32 -12.63 9.20 3.98
CA ILE A 32 -11.46 8.32 3.89
C ILE A 32 -10.51 8.77 2.77
N ASN A 33 -10.97 9.47 1.73
CA ASN A 33 -10.15 9.95 0.61
C ASN A 33 -9.54 11.33 0.90
N THR A 34 -8.94 11.50 2.08
CA THR A 34 -8.08 12.67 2.34
C THR A 34 -6.67 12.43 1.80
N LEU A 35 -5.94 13.49 1.46
CA LEU A 35 -4.56 13.35 1.00
C LEU A 35 -3.69 12.55 2.00
N PRO A 36 -3.71 12.81 3.32
CA PRO A 36 -2.92 12.03 4.27
C PRO A 36 -3.25 10.53 4.30
N THR A 37 -4.52 10.17 4.27
CA THR A 37 -4.96 8.75 4.29
C THR A 37 -4.59 8.04 3.00
N VAL A 38 -4.75 8.69 1.84
CA VAL A 38 -4.35 8.15 0.54
C VAL A 38 -2.83 7.93 0.48
N LEU A 39 -2.02 8.91 0.92
CA LEU A 39 -0.57 8.78 0.93
C LEU A 39 -0.08 7.68 1.88
N ASN A 40 -0.71 7.55 3.05
CA ASN A 40 -0.37 6.48 3.99
C ASN A 40 -0.66 5.09 3.40
N ARG A 41 -1.81 4.93 2.75
CA ARG A 41 -2.16 3.68 2.04
C ARG A 41 -1.14 3.35 0.96
N LEU A 42 -0.83 4.30 0.07
CA LEU A 42 0.17 4.10 -1.00
C LEU A 42 1.54 3.69 -0.45
N SER A 43 1.99 4.32 0.64
CA SER A 43 3.25 3.99 1.31
C SER A 43 3.22 2.59 1.91
N THR A 44 2.11 2.20 2.55
CA THR A 44 1.95 0.87 3.16
C THR A 44 1.94 -0.24 2.11
N GLU A 45 1.15 -0.07 1.05
CA GLU A 45 1.13 -0.98 -0.09
C GLU A 45 2.51 -1.11 -0.73
N TYR A 46 3.20 0.01 -0.99
CA TYR A 46 4.54 -0.01 -1.55
C TYR A 46 5.55 -0.77 -0.67
N LYS A 47 5.54 -0.53 0.65
CA LYS A 47 6.42 -1.26 1.59
C LYS A 47 6.14 -2.75 1.59
N SER A 48 4.86 -3.15 1.62
CA SER A 48 4.45 -4.55 1.56
C SER A 48 4.94 -5.22 0.29
N ASP A 49 4.68 -4.60 -0.87
CA ASP A 49 5.06 -5.14 -2.17
C ASP A 49 6.58 -5.30 -2.30
N ILE A 50 7.34 -4.29 -1.86
CA ILE A 50 8.81 -4.36 -1.87
C ILE A 50 9.33 -5.47 -0.95
N SER A 51 8.72 -5.68 0.22
CA SER A 51 9.09 -6.78 1.10
C SER A 51 8.88 -8.13 0.40
N SER A 52 7.70 -8.36 -0.17
CA SER A 52 7.39 -9.61 -0.88
C SER A 52 8.27 -9.85 -2.11
N LEU A 53 8.63 -8.78 -2.84
CA LEU A 53 9.57 -8.87 -3.96
C LEU A 53 10.99 -9.20 -3.49
N ASN A 54 11.44 -8.63 -2.38
CA ASN A 54 12.74 -8.96 -1.80
C ASN A 54 12.78 -10.41 -1.31
N ASP A 55 11.71 -10.90 -0.70
CA ASP A 55 11.62 -12.31 -0.28
C ASP A 55 11.66 -13.25 -1.49
N SER A 56 10.99 -12.85 -2.59
CA SER A 56 11.05 -13.57 -3.88
C SER A 56 12.45 -13.55 -4.48
N TYR A 57 13.16 -12.42 -4.39
CA TYR A 57 14.54 -12.28 -4.84
C TYR A 57 15.48 -13.22 -4.07
N LEU A 58 15.38 -13.23 -2.73
CA LEU A 58 16.16 -14.12 -1.88
C LEU A 58 15.83 -15.60 -2.15
N SER A 59 14.56 -15.92 -2.37
CA SER A 59 14.14 -17.29 -2.70
C SER A 59 14.70 -17.76 -4.04
N ALA A 60 14.73 -16.89 -5.05
CA ALA A 60 15.32 -17.19 -6.35
C ALA A 60 16.83 -17.40 -6.26
N LEU A 61 17.52 -16.62 -5.42
CA LEU A 61 18.97 -16.76 -5.18
C LEU A 61 19.33 -18.11 -4.55
N VAL A 62 18.46 -18.68 -3.71
CA VAL A 62 18.78 -19.90 -2.95
C VAL A 62 18.39 -21.19 -3.67
N ASN A 63 17.36 -21.17 -4.53
CA ASN A 63 16.70 -22.41 -4.98
C ASN A 63 16.69 -22.68 -6.50
N ASP A 64 17.13 -21.76 -7.36
CA ASP A 64 16.75 -21.82 -8.79
C ASP A 64 17.82 -22.22 -9.81
N GLY A 65 19.03 -22.60 -9.38
CA GLY A 65 20.06 -23.22 -10.23
C GLY A 65 20.28 -22.47 -11.55
N ILE A 66 20.14 -23.15 -12.70
CA ILE A 66 20.37 -22.56 -14.04
C ILE A 66 19.43 -21.37 -14.37
N ASN A 67 18.27 -21.28 -13.72
CA ASN A 67 17.28 -20.23 -13.97
C ASN A 67 17.40 -19.02 -13.03
N GLU A 68 18.31 -19.08 -12.06
CA GLU A 68 18.50 -18.04 -11.03
C GLU A 68 18.66 -16.64 -11.67
N THR A 69 19.61 -16.50 -12.61
CA THR A 69 19.90 -15.20 -13.22
C THR A 69 18.69 -14.59 -13.93
N ALA A 70 17.91 -15.42 -14.65
CA ALA A 70 16.72 -14.96 -15.36
C ALA A 70 15.63 -14.49 -14.37
N LYS A 71 15.37 -15.27 -13.31
CA LYS A 71 14.37 -14.94 -12.30
C LYS A 71 14.77 -13.72 -11.47
N LEU A 72 16.03 -13.60 -11.07
CA LEU A 72 16.53 -12.41 -10.39
C LEU A 72 16.35 -11.16 -11.24
N GLN A 73 16.58 -11.25 -12.56
CA GLN A 73 16.36 -10.12 -13.46
C GLN A 73 14.88 -9.71 -13.53
N VAL A 74 13.96 -10.69 -13.59
CA VAL A 74 12.53 -10.41 -13.54
C VAL A 74 12.14 -9.69 -12.24
N VAL A 75 12.60 -10.18 -11.09
CA VAL A 75 12.27 -9.57 -9.79
C VAL A 75 12.87 -8.16 -9.67
N ARG A 76 14.09 -7.93 -10.18
CA ARG A 76 14.69 -6.57 -10.23
C ARG A 76 13.87 -5.62 -11.08
N ASN A 77 13.38 -6.06 -12.24
CA ASN A 77 12.51 -5.25 -13.10
C ASN A 77 11.21 -4.90 -12.35
N GLN A 78 10.57 -5.87 -11.70
CA GLN A 78 9.36 -5.64 -10.90
C GLN A 78 9.57 -4.62 -9.76
N ILE A 79 10.73 -4.67 -9.08
CA ILE A 79 11.09 -3.68 -8.05
C ILE A 79 11.22 -2.28 -8.65
N ALA A 80 11.87 -2.15 -9.81
CA ALA A 80 12.02 -0.87 -10.50
C ALA A 80 10.66 -0.30 -10.95
N ASP A 81 9.81 -1.15 -11.54
CA ASP A 81 8.46 -0.78 -11.96
C ASP A 81 7.61 -0.34 -10.76
N ARG A 82 7.70 -1.06 -9.64
CA ARG A 82 6.92 -0.73 -8.45
C ARG A 82 7.34 0.61 -7.82
N LYS A 83 8.63 0.93 -7.85
CA LYS A 83 9.16 2.25 -7.45
C LYS A 83 8.63 3.37 -8.33
N ALA A 84 8.69 3.19 -9.66
CA ALA A 84 8.18 4.17 -10.62
C ALA A 84 6.67 4.39 -10.45
N LYS A 85 5.92 3.30 -10.27
CA LYS A 85 4.48 3.35 -9.99
C LYS A 85 4.17 4.12 -8.71
N TYR A 86 4.86 3.83 -7.60
CA TYR A 86 4.64 4.55 -6.34
C TYR A 86 4.87 6.06 -6.47
N ALA A 87 5.94 6.47 -7.15
CA ALA A 87 6.20 7.89 -7.40
C ALA A 87 5.07 8.55 -8.22
N THR A 88 4.59 7.86 -9.26
CA THR A 88 3.48 8.31 -10.11
C THR A 88 2.17 8.44 -9.31
N ASP A 89 1.83 7.42 -8.52
CA ASP A 89 0.61 7.39 -7.72
C ASP A 89 0.62 8.49 -6.64
N VAL A 90 1.78 8.77 -6.01
CA VAL A 90 1.94 9.87 -5.05
C VAL A 90 1.75 11.23 -5.72
N ALA A 91 2.32 11.44 -6.91
CA ALA A 91 2.14 12.67 -7.67
C ALA A 91 0.68 12.88 -8.07
N ALA A 92 0.02 11.82 -8.54
CA ALA A 92 -1.40 11.85 -8.88
C ALA A 92 -2.30 12.15 -7.67
N ALA A 93 -2.03 11.54 -6.51
CA ALA A 93 -2.75 11.81 -5.27
C ALA A 93 -2.62 13.29 -4.86
N LYS A 94 -1.40 13.85 -4.90
CA LYS A 94 -1.20 15.27 -4.61
C LYS A 94 -1.95 16.18 -5.57
N ALA A 95 -1.94 15.86 -6.87
CA ALA A 95 -2.65 16.65 -7.89
C ALA A 95 -4.18 16.59 -7.73
N ALA A 96 -4.73 15.45 -7.30
CA ALA A 96 -6.17 15.29 -7.07
C ALA A 96 -6.69 16.03 -5.82
N HIS A 97 -5.78 16.44 -4.93
CA HIS A 97 -6.09 17.14 -3.68
C HIS A 97 -5.45 18.54 -3.61
N ALA A 98 -5.00 19.09 -4.74
CA ALA A 98 -4.50 20.45 -4.89
C ALA A 98 -5.63 21.41 -5.28
#